data_AF-A0AAJ5BI37-F1
#
_entry.id   AF-A0AAJ5BI37-F1
#
_cell.length_a   1.000
_cell.length_b   1.000
_cell.length_c   1.000
_cell.angle_alpha   90.00
_cell.angle_beta   90.00
_cell.angle_gamma   90.00
#
_symmetry.space_group_name_H-M   'P 1'
#
loop_
_entity.id
_entity.type
_entity.pdbx_description
1 polymer ?
#
loop_
_entity_poly.entity_id
_entity_poly.type
_entity_poly.pdbx_seq_one_letter_code
_entity_poly.pdbx_strand_id
1 'polypeptide(L)'
;MGKIKAKLSASLLILFASLMMSNVVAAKSEIEARNEVFAKDHAAQYDSWRATSELDTLGGGLDEYPDMVILWAGYPFAKDYKKARGHFYAITDIRESLRTAAPMKDSDGPLPMACWSCKSPDVARLIDEGGEDSYFEGMWSKGGAQVVNPIGCADCHDTASKDFAEGKPALYMSRPYTERALEAINKPFEKASRLDQQSMICSNCHVEYYFSGKNKAVKYPWDNGITVEKMEAYYDNIEFSDWKHQLSKAPMLKAQHPEYETWSQGIHGKNNVTCIDCHMPKVQNAEGKVYTDHKIGNPFDRFNETCANCHTQSKQALQDVVASRKEAVRELKKKAERQLVHAHFEAKAAWDAGATEEEMKPILQDIRHAQWRWDYAIASHGIHMHAPEVGLKVLGTSLDKSANARTKLARLLASKGITHEIELPDLSTKANAQKALGMDMQKLESEKQNFLKTRAVEWDENAKKEGRLLSK
;
A
#
# COMPACT_ATOMS: atom_id res chain seq x y z
N MET A 1 33.78 -79.82 1.29
CA MET A 1 34.34 -80.11 2.63
C MET A 1 35.03 -78.83 3.10
N GLY A 2 34.72 -78.16 4.20
CA GLY A 2 33.79 -78.35 5.30
C GLY A 2 34.12 -77.30 6.37
N LYS A 3 33.07 -76.75 7.01
CA LYS A 3 32.96 -76.28 8.42
C LYS A 3 34.10 -75.39 8.96
N ILE A 4 33.81 -74.22 9.54
CA ILE A 4 33.52 -74.13 10.99
C ILE A 4 32.53 -72.99 11.29
N LYS A 5 31.56 -73.33 12.14
CA LYS A 5 30.57 -72.47 12.78
C LYS A 5 31.08 -71.97 14.14
N ALA A 6 30.77 -70.70 14.44
CA ALA A 6 30.20 -70.11 15.66
C ALA A 6 30.86 -70.28 17.05
N LYS A 7 31.01 -69.12 17.75
CA LYS A 7 30.52 -68.79 19.12
C LYS A 7 30.79 -67.29 19.38
N LEU A 8 29.80 -66.38 19.41
CA LEU A 8 28.83 -65.98 20.45
C LEU A 8 29.42 -65.38 21.74
N SER A 9 29.11 -64.09 21.98
CA SER A 9 28.96 -63.41 23.29
C SER A 9 28.45 -61.98 23.01
N ALA A 10 27.13 -61.77 22.97
CA ALA A 10 26.32 -61.23 24.08
C ALA A 10 26.56 -59.74 24.40
N SER A 11 25.67 -58.86 23.92
CA SER A 11 24.85 -58.00 24.79
C SER A 11 23.93 -57.10 23.97
N LEU A 12 22.65 -57.24 24.27
CA LEU A 12 21.48 -56.54 23.78
C LEU A 12 21.23 -55.31 24.69
N LEU A 13 20.48 -54.32 24.18
CA LEU A 13 20.00 -53.08 24.82
C LEU A 13 20.98 -51.90 24.85
N ILE A 14 20.69 -50.85 24.05
CA ILE A 14 20.20 -49.56 24.55
C ILE A 14 19.65 -48.73 23.36
N LEU A 15 18.35 -48.48 23.45
CA LEU A 15 17.54 -47.35 22.99
C LEU A 15 17.74 -46.74 21.59
N PHE A 16 16.71 -46.98 20.77
CA PHE A 16 16.04 -45.92 20.01
C PHE A 16 15.81 -44.68 20.90
N ALA A 17 16.43 -43.56 20.55
CA ALA A 17 16.04 -42.24 21.05
C ALA A 17 15.93 -41.28 19.86
N SER A 18 14.69 -40.96 19.56
CA SER A 18 14.18 -39.76 18.87
C SER A 18 15.18 -38.61 18.69
N LEU A 19 15.55 -38.30 17.45
CA LEU A 19 15.85 -36.92 17.05
C LEU A 19 14.53 -36.25 16.61
N MET A 20 13.74 -35.88 17.61
CA MET A 20 12.73 -34.83 17.50
C MET A 20 13.08 -33.81 18.59
N MET A 21 13.90 -32.83 18.25
CA MET A 21 13.98 -31.52 18.93
C MET A 21 14.70 -30.55 17.99
N SER A 22 14.00 -30.08 16.96
CA SER A 22 14.25 -28.73 16.44
C SER A 22 13.57 -27.75 17.39
N ASN A 23 14.21 -27.51 18.54
CA ASN A 23 13.95 -26.31 19.33
C ASN A 23 14.57 -25.15 18.56
N VAL A 24 13.80 -24.57 17.64
CA VAL A 24 14.04 -23.17 17.25
C VAL A 24 13.66 -22.35 18.48
N VAL A 25 14.63 -22.16 19.37
CA VAL A 25 14.59 -21.02 20.28
C VAL A 25 14.67 -19.82 19.33
N ALA A 26 13.53 -19.17 19.08
CA ALA A 26 13.51 -17.93 18.33
C ALA A 26 14.55 -17.01 18.97
N ALA A 27 15.56 -16.59 18.18
CA ALA A 27 16.48 -15.56 18.62
C ALA A 27 15.63 -14.38 19.08
N LYS A 28 15.94 -13.82 20.25
CA LYS A 28 15.24 -12.63 20.73
C LYS A 28 15.55 -11.50 19.72
N SER A 29 14.53 -11.03 19.01
CA SER A 29 14.63 -9.91 18.07
C SER A 29 15.37 -8.73 18.69
N GLU A 30 16.27 -8.12 17.92
CA GLU A 30 16.87 -6.82 18.30
C GLU A 30 15.93 -5.65 17.99
N ILE A 31 14.92 -5.88 17.14
CA ILE A 31 13.90 -4.89 16.81
C ILE A 31 12.88 -4.75 17.94
N GLU A 32 12.83 -3.55 18.54
CA GLU A 32 11.80 -3.14 19.49
C GLU A 32 10.63 -2.44 18.77
N ALA A 33 9.50 -3.14 18.67
CA ALA A 33 8.31 -2.67 17.96
C ALA A 33 7.36 -1.79 18.83
N ARG A 34 7.55 -1.77 20.15
CA ARG A 34 6.67 -1.04 21.08
C ARG A 34 7.15 0.40 21.20
N ASN A 35 6.47 1.30 20.47
CA ASN A 35 6.87 2.71 20.35
C ASN A 35 7.01 3.42 21.72
N GLU A 36 6.17 3.07 22.69
CA GLU A 36 6.15 3.65 24.03
C GLU A 36 7.46 3.44 24.80
N VAL A 37 8.26 2.43 24.44
CA VAL A 37 9.57 2.16 25.07
C VAL A 37 10.53 3.34 24.86
N PHE A 38 10.39 4.07 23.76
CA PHE A 38 11.24 5.22 23.41
C PHE A 38 10.72 6.56 23.95
N ALA A 39 9.53 6.57 24.58
CA ALA A 39 8.86 7.81 24.98
C ALA A 39 9.67 8.64 25.97
N LYS A 40 10.38 7.99 26.90
CA LYS A 40 11.18 8.69 27.92
C LYS A 40 12.42 9.34 27.32
N ASP A 41 13.17 8.60 26.51
CA ASP A 41 14.48 9.01 26.03
C ASP A 41 14.40 9.93 24.80
N HIS A 42 13.27 9.88 24.07
CA HIS A 42 13.00 10.68 22.88
C HIS A 42 11.64 11.40 22.95
N ALA A 43 11.33 12.01 24.10
CA ALA A 43 10.01 12.58 24.40
C ALA A 43 9.45 13.51 23.30
N ALA A 44 10.22 14.48 22.80
CA ALA A 44 9.73 15.42 21.78
C ALA A 44 9.35 14.72 20.46
N GLN A 45 10.14 13.74 20.04
CA GLN A 45 9.87 12.92 18.86
C GLN A 45 8.66 12.01 19.08
N TYR A 46 8.60 11.34 20.23
CA TYR A 46 7.51 10.44 20.57
C TYR A 46 6.16 11.18 20.69
N ASP A 47 6.13 12.32 21.39
CA ASP A 47 4.91 13.09 21.59
C ASP A 47 4.36 13.64 20.28
N SER A 48 5.25 14.16 19.40
CA SER A 48 4.84 14.63 18.07
C SER A 48 4.40 13.48 17.15
N TRP A 49 5.09 12.33 17.18
CA TRP A 49 4.64 11.11 16.48
C TRP A 49 3.24 10.68 16.94
N ARG A 50 3.02 10.62 18.26
CA ARG A 50 1.74 10.23 18.87
C ARG A 50 0.63 11.19 18.46
N ALA A 51 0.93 12.48 18.32
CA ALA A 51 -0.02 13.49 17.87
C ALA A 51 -0.55 13.26 16.44
N THR A 52 -0.02 12.29 15.66
CA THR A 52 -0.71 11.82 14.45
C THR A 52 -2.07 11.19 14.77
N SER A 53 -2.36 10.82 16.02
CA SER A 53 -3.70 10.45 16.49
C SER A 53 -4.70 11.60 16.42
N GLU A 54 -4.28 12.86 16.31
CA GLU A 54 -5.17 14.01 16.11
C GLU A 54 -5.62 14.14 14.66
N LEU A 55 -4.94 13.46 13.73
CA LEU A 55 -5.29 13.43 12.31
C LEU A 55 -6.26 12.27 12.07
N ASP A 56 -7.44 12.34 12.68
CA ASP A 56 -8.39 11.23 12.82
C ASP A 56 -9.46 11.16 11.73
N THR A 57 -9.58 12.23 10.93
CA THR A 57 -10.64 12.40 9.93
C THR A 57 -10.59 11.31 8.87
N LEU A 58 -11.61 10.44 8.88
CA LEU A 58 -11.88 9.47 7.81
C LEU A 58 -12.91 10.03 6.85
N GLY A 59 -12.62 9.98 5.55
CA GLY A 59 -13.54 10.45 4.52
C GLY A 59 -12.97 10.36 3.11
N GLY A 60 -13.75 10.84 2.14
CA GLY A 60 -13.42 10.72 0.72
C GLY A 60 -13.45 9.27 0.23
N GLY A 61 -12.71 8.99 -0.84
CA GLY A 61 -12.70 7.67 -1.47
C GLY A 61 -14.02 7.39 -2.19
N LEU A 62 -14.61 6.21 -1.95
CA LEU A 62 -15.79 5.76 -2.71
C LEU A 62 -17.04 6.62 -2.47
N ASP A 63 -17.18 7.25 -1.30
CA ASP A 63 -18.34 8.09 -0.98
C ASP A 63 -18.32 9.40 -1.78
N GLU A 64 -17.12 9.92 -2.11
CA GLU A 64 -16.93 11.15 -2.89
C GLU A 64 -16.82 10.86 -4.40
N TYR A 65 -16.34 9.68 -4.78
CA TYR A 65 -16.11 9.26 -6.17
C TYR A 65 -16.67 7.84 -6.41
N PRO A 66 -18.00 7.71 -6.61
CA PRO A 66 -18.65 6.40 -6.76
C PRO A 66 -18.23 5.66 -8.04
N ASP A 67 -17.77 6.35 -9.08
CA ASP A 67 -17.24 5.73 -10.30
C ASP A 67 -16.11 4.74 -10.01
N MET A 68 -15.30 4.99 -8.97
CA MET A 68 -14.20 4.09 -8.58
C MET A 68 -14.69 2.71 -8.13
N VAL A 69 -15.95 2.58 -7.67
CA VAL A 69 -16.57 1.27 -7.40
C VAL A 69 -16.61 0.44 -8.68
N ILE A 70 -17.01 1.08 -9.79
CA ILE A 70 -17.12 0.41 -11.09
C ILE A 70 -15.74 0.10 -11.65
N LEU A 71 -14.79 1.04 -11.59
CA LEU A 71 -13.43 0.82 -12.10
C LEU A 71 -12.70 -0.32 -11.37
N TRP A 72 -13.02 -0.55 -10.10
CA TRP A 72 -12.46 -1.63 -9.31
C TRP A 72 -13.39 -2.84 -9.17
N ALA A 73 -14.37 -2.99 -10.07
CA ALA A 73 -15.33 -4.09 -9.97
C ALA A 73 -14.65 -5.47 -10.00
N GLY A 74 -14.98 -6.30 -9.00
CA GLY A 74 -14.32 -7.59 -8.76
C GLY A 74 -13.07 -7.53 -7.88
N TYR A 75 -12.66 -6.34 -7.41
CA TYR A 75 -11.49 -6.15 -6.56
C TYR A 75 -11.86 -5.60 -5.17
N PRO A 76 -11.09 -5.86 -4.09
CA PRO A 76 -11.43 -5.41 -2.74
C PRO A 76 -11.64 -3.88 -2.61
N PHE A 77 -10.96 -3.09 -3.43
CA PHE A 77 -11.11 -1.62 -3.42
C PHE A 77 -12.52 -1.14 -3.80
N ALA A 78 -13.32 -1.92 -4.53
CA ALA A 78 -14.73 -1.59 -4.77
C ALA A 78 -15.61 -1.77 -3.52
N LYS A 79 -15.17 -2.56 -2.53
CA LYS A 79 -15.87 -2.73 -1.24
C LYS A 79 -15.64 -1.52 -0.35
N ASP A 80 -14.37 -1.13 -0.21
CA ASP A 80 -13.98 -0.08 0.70
C ASP A 80 -12.64 0.56 0.32
N TYR A 81 -12.67 1.89 0.23
CA TYR A 81 -11.51 2.74 0.02
C TYR A 81 -11.81 4.12 0.63
N LYS A 82 -10.89 4.59 1.47
CA LYS A 82 -10.92 5.88 2.17
C LYS A 82 -9.61 6.63 1.91
N LYS A 83 -9.61 7.94 2.06
CA LYS A 83 -8.36 8.72 2.10
C LYS A 83 -7.55 8.33 3.33
N ALA A 84 -6.23 8.46 3.24
CA ALA A 84 -5.33 8.22 4.36
C ALA A 84 -5.56 9.24 5.48
N ARG A 85 -5.26 8.81 6.71
CA ARG A 85 -5.23 9.64 7.93
C ARG A 85 -3.91 9.41 8.68
N GLY A 86 -3.78 9.89 9.92
CA GLY A 86 -2.52 9.83 10.66
C GLY A 86 -1.95 8.41 10.83
N HIS A 87 -0.62 8.29 10.85
CA HIS A 87 0.10 7.01 11.00
C HIS A 87 -0.33 6.19 12.21
N PHE A 88 -0.73 6.85 13.30
CA PHE A 88 -1.30 6.23 14.49
C PHE A 88 -2.43 5.23 14.19
N TYR A 89 -3.21 5.49 13.13
CA TYR A 89 -4.38 4.68 12.77
C TYR A 89 -4.07 3.50 11.84
N ALA A 90 -2.82 3.29 11.43
CA ALA A 90 -2.47 2.30 10.41
C ALA A 90 -2.97 0.87 10.74
N ILE A 91 -2.84 0.44 12.01
CA ILE A 91 -3.35 -0.86 12.49
C ILE A 91 -4.87 -0.88 12.54
N THR A 92 -5.49 0.19 13.04
CA THR A 92 -6.95 0.32 13.08
C THR A 92 -7.54 0.23 11.68
N ASP A 93 -7.03 1.01 10.73
CA ASP A 93 -7.58 1.11 9.37
C ASP A 93 -7.45 -0.19 8.59
N ILE A 94 -6.33 -0.91 8.71
CA ILE A 94 -6.18 -2.21 8.03
C ILE A 94 -7.09 -3.28 8.65
N ARG A 95 -7.32 -3.21 9.97
CA ARG A 95 -8.25 -4.11 10.67
C ARG A 95 -9.70 -3.77 10.40
N GLU A 96 -10.07 -2.51 10.22
CA GLU A 96 -11.45 -2.06 10.02
C GLU A 96 -11.89 -2.08 8.56
N SER A 97 -10.97 -2.00 7.60
CA SER A 97 -11.35 -1.97 6.19
C SER A 97 -12.07 -3.23 5.73
N LEU A 98 -13.11 -3.08 4.91
CA LEU A 98 -13.80 -4.22 4.30
C LEU A 98 -12.92 -4.99 3.30
N ARG A 99 -11.77 -4.43 2.90
CA ARG A 99 -10.81 -5.12 2.04
C ARG A 99 -10.25 -6.38 2.69
N THR A 100 -9.98 -6.36 3.99
CA THR A 100 -9.48 -7.52 4.76
C THR A 100 -10.58 -8.50 5.17
N ALA A 101 -11.86 -8.16 4.91
CA ALA A 101 -13.03 -8.95 5.29
C ALA A 101 -13.05 -9.34 6.78
N ALA A 102 -13.60 -10.50 7.13
CA ALA A 102 -13.88 -10.93 8.49
C ALA A 102 -13.37 -12.37 8.77
N PRO A 103 -12.05 -12.62 8.71
CA PRO A 103 -11.52 -13.96 8.93
C PRO A 103 -11.65 -14.38 10.40
N MET A 104 -12.17 -15.59 10.64
CA MET A 104 -12.38 -16.13 12.00
C MET A 104 -11.31 -17.16 12.40
N LYS A 105 -10.38 -17.50 11.49
CA LYS A 105 -9.22 -18.36 11.72
C LYS A 105 -7.99 -17.74 11.05
N ASP A 106 -6.80 -18.15 11.49
CA ASP A 106 -5.51 -17.64 10.98
C ASP A 106 -5.18 -18.06 9.54
N SER A 107 -5.94 -19.01 9.00
CA SER A 107 -5.88 -19.48 7.62
C SER A 107 -6.94 -18.85 6.73
N ASP A 108 -7.86 -18.06 7.28
CA ASP A 108 -9.01 -17.52 6.56
C ASP A 108 -8.73 -16.11 6.05
N GLY A 109 -9.58 -15.65 5.13
CA GLY A 109 -9.59 -14.27 4.65
C GLY A 109 -9.04 -14.13 3.22
N PRO A 110 -9.34 -12.99 2.56
CA PRO A 110 -9.03 -12.81 1.15
C PRO A 110 -7.60 -12.31 0.88
N LEU A 111 -6.91 -11.80 1.91
CA LEU A 111 -5.65 -11.07 1.75
C LEU A 111 -4.47 -11.78 2.44
N PRO A 112 -3.25 -11.69 1.90
CA PRO A 112 -2.05 -12.32 2.45
C PRO A 112 -1.42 -11.53 3.59
N MET A 113 -0.42 -12.14 4.26
CA MET A 113 0.45 -11.48 5.25
C MET A 113 1.03 -10.15 4.76
N ALA A 114 1.33 -10.03 3.47
CA ALA A 114 1.88 -8.82 2.86
C ALA A 114 1.03 -7.54 3.06
N CYS A 115 -0.26 -7.65 3.40
CA CYS A 115 -1.07 -6.47 3.71
C CYS A 115 -0.66 -5.76 5.02
N TRP A 116 0.12 -6.42 5.89
CA TRP A 116 0.69 -5.81 7.09
C TRP A 116 1.94 -4.97 6.83
N SER A 117 2.65 -5.18 5.72
CA SER A 117 4.07 -4.82 5.57
C SER A 117 4.36 -3.33 5.73
N CYS A 118 3.39 -2.50 5.38
CA CYS A 118 3.48 -1.03 5.44
C CYS A 118 2.59 -0.45 6.55
N LYS A 119 2.41 -1.15 7.68
CA LYS A 119 1.47 -0.74 8.74
C LYS A 119 2.05 -0.75 10.16
N SER A 120 3.22 -1.34 10.39
CA SER A 120 3.69 -1.61 11.74
C SER A 120 5.19 -1.93 11.81
N PRO A 121 5.87 -1.53 12.89
CA PRO A 121 7.23 -1.99 13.20
C PRO A 121 7.31 -3.47 13.58
N ASP A 122 6.19 -4.12 13.95
CA ASP A 122 6.16 -5.57 14.17
C ASP A 122 6.51 -6.35 12.90
N VAL A 123 6.35 -5.73 11.72
CA VAL A 123 6.80 -6.32 10.45
C VAL A 123 8.32 -6.51 10.45
N ALA A 124 9.07 -5.46 10.82
CA ALA A 124 10.53 -5.53 10.92
C ALA A 124 10.95 -6.59 11.95
N ARG A 125 10.28 -6.62 13.10
CA ARG A 125 10.48 -7.65 14.14
C ARG A 125 10.27 -9.07 13.60
N LEU A 126 9.17 -9.33 12.90
CA LEU A 126 8.88 -10.68 12.35
C LEU A 126 9.85 -11.09 11.24
N ILE A 127 10.32 -10.14 10.42
CA ILE A 127 11.33 -10.38 9.40
C ILE A 127 12.69 -10.69 10.06
N ASP A 128 13.05 -9.98 11.13
CA ASP A 128 14.27 -10.24 11.91
C ASP A 128 14.25 -11.64 12.58
N GLU A 129 13.12 -11.99 13.21
CA GLU A 129 12.98 -13.27 13.92
C GLU A 129 12.95 -14.49 13.00
N GLY A 130 12.29 -14.39 11.84
CA GLY A 130 11.93 -15.54 11.00
C GLY A 130 12.38 -15.48 9.56
N GLY A 131 12.94 -14.36 9.11
CA GLY A 131 13.27 -14.09 7.71
C GLY A 131 12.05 -13.67 6.87
N GLU A 132 12.35 -12.99 5.76
CA GLU A 132 11.34 -12.38 4.88
C GLU A 132 10.38 -13.41 4.26
N ASP A 133 10.88 -14.59 3.84
CA ASP A 133 10.04 -15.65 3.28
C ASP A 133 9.02 -16.18 4.28
N SER A 134 9.43 -16.36 5.55
CA SER A 134 8.54 -16.84 6.61
C SER A 134 7.47 -15.81 6.95
N TYR A 135 7.84 -14.52 6.96
CA TYR A 135 6.92 -13.42 7.18
C TYR A 135 5.81 -13.38 6.13
N PHE A 136 6.15 -13.51 4.84
CA PHE A 136 5.16 -13.44 3.76
C PHE A 136 4.26 -14.68 3.65
N GLU A 137 4.62 -15.81 4.29
CA GLU A 137 3.82 -17.02 4.23
C GLU A 137 2.51 -16.91 5.02
N GLY A 138 1.39 -17.09 4.32
CA GLY A 138 0.06 -17.25 4.89
C GLY A 138 -0.89 -16.07 4.66
N MET A 139 -2.03 -16.11 5.36
CA MET A 139 -3.07 -15.09 5.26
C MET A 139 -2.82 -13.94 6.22
N TRP A 140 -3.40 -12.79 5.93
CA TRP A 140 -3.38 -11.60 6.79
C TRP A 140 -3.80 -11.91 8.23
N SER A 141 -4.79 -12.80 8.41
CA SER A 141 -5.29 -13.22 9.72
C SER A 141 -4.24 -13.87 10.62
N LYS A 142 -3.25 -14.59 10.06
CA LYS A 142 -2.10 -15.16 10.80
C LYS A 142 -1.31 -14.11 11.57
N GLY A 143 -1.19 -12.90 11.02
CA GLY A 143 -0.45 -11.80 11.62
C GLY A 143 -1.21 -11.04 12.70
N GLY A 144 -2.50 -11.33 12.93
CA GLY A 144 -3.37 -10.43 13.68
C GLY A 144 -2.97 -10.18 15.14
N ALA A 145 -2.51 -11.22 15.85
CA ALA A 145 -1.96 -11.12 17.22
C ALA A 145 -0.45 -10.85 17.27
N GLN A 146 0.20 -10.72 16.11
CA GLN A 146 1.64 -10.51 15.95
C GLN A 146 1.98 -9.08 15.53
N VAL A 147 1.10 -8.46 14.73
CA VAL A 147 1.26 -7.13 14.14
C VAL A 147 0.23 -6.19 14.78
N VAL A 148 0.65 -5.51 15.85
CA VAL A 148 -0.27 -4.87 16.81
C VAL A 148 0.12 -3.43 17.13
N ASN A 149 1.38 -3.06 16.94
CA ASN A 149 1.87 -1.70 17.16
C ASN A 149 1.68 -0.87 15.87
N PRO A 150 1.17 0.38 15.93
CA PRO A 150 1.08 1.23 14.75
C PRO A 150 2.47 1.65 14.25
N ILE A 151 2.52 2.11 12.99
CA ILE A 151 3.74 2.65 12.34
C ILE A 151 4.52 3.51 13.34
N GLY A 152 5.82 3.27 13.48
CA GLY A 152 6.61 3.99 14.48
C GLY A 152 8.12 3.83 14.36
N CYS A 153 8.82 3.89 15.50
CA CYS A 153 10.25 4.19 15.55
C CYS A 153 11.08 3.21 14.70
N ALA A 154 10.89 1.91 14.93
CA ALA A 154 11.64 0.85 14.24
C ALA A 154 11.23 0.65 12.76
N ASP A 155 10.27 1.41 12.23
CA ASP A 155 10.06 1.42 10.77
C ASP A 155 11.13 2.23 10.03
N CYS A 156 11.76 3.20 10.73
CA CYS A 156 12.63 4.21 10.12
C CYS A 156 14.01 4.33 10.78
N HIS A 157 14.15 3.88 12.03
CA HIS A 157 15.33 4.09 12.87
C HIS A 157 15.91 2.78 13.36
N ASP A 158 17.24 2.63 13.27
CA ASP A 158 17.96 1.55 13.94
C ASP A 158 17.98 1.85 15.44
N THR A 159 16.93 1.40 16.11
CA THR A 159 16.68 1.67 17.53
C THR A 159 17.62 0.90 18.46
N ALA A 160 18.32 -0.12 17.95
CA ALA A 160 19.33 -0.86 18.69
C ALA A 160 20.70 -0.14 18.68
N SER A 161 20.90 0.80 17.74
CA SER A 161 22.16 1.53 17.64
C SER A 161 22.43 2.46 18.83
N LYS A 162 23.72 2.56 19.18
CA LYS A 162 24.20 3.57 20.13
C LYS A 162 23.90 5.00 19.65
N ASP A 163 23.96 5.22 18.34
CA ASP A 163 23.68 6.52 17.74
C ASP A 163 22.24 6.97 18.00
N PHE A 164 21.26 6.06 17.89
CA PHE A 164 19.87 6.33 18.23
C PHE A 164 19.72 6.69 19.72
N ALA A 165 20.29 5.90 20.62
CA ALA A 165 20.26 6.16 22.06
C ALA A 165 20.89 7.52 22.44
N GLU A 166 21.89 7.99 21.69
CA GLU A 166 22.51 9.32 21.86
C GLU A 166 21.72 10.46 21.19
N GLY A 167 20.57 10.16 20.58
CA GLY A 167 19.66 11.14 19.96
C GLY A 167 19.99 11.48 18.51
N LYS A 168 20.89 10.75 17.85
CA LYS A 168 21.06 10.82 16.39
C LYS A 168 19.95 10.02 15.70
N PRO A 169 19.62 10.31 14.43
CA PRO A 169 18.51 9.64 13.77
C PRO A 169 18.77 8.16 13.46
N ALA A 170 20.01 7.74 13.16
CA ALA A 170 20.32 6.35 12.75
C ALA A 170 19.30 5.78 11.73
N LEU A 171 19.07 6.49 10.62
CA LEU A 171 18.10 6.06 9.62
C LEU A 171 18.53 4.72 9.01
N TYR A 172 17.58 3.79 8.87
CA TYR A 172 17.82 2.50 8.26
C TYR A 172 16.61 2.01 7.47
N MET A 173 16.83 1.10 6.51
CA MET A 173 15.76 0.45 5.77
C MET A 173 15.33 -0.82 6.51
N SER A 174 14.20 -0.73 7.20
CA SER A 174 13.61 -1.86 7.93
C SER A 174 12.97 -2.91 7.02
N ARG A 175 12.90 -2.65 5.70
CA ARG A 175 12.17 -3.45 4.71
C ARG A 175 13.12 -3.93 3.60
N PRO A 176 13.51 -5.22 3.57
CA PRO A 176 14.44 -5.72 2.55
C PRO A 176 13.93 -5.57 1.10
N TYR A 177 12.61 -5.67 0.89
CA TYR A 177 12.01 -5.42 -0.44
C TYR A 177 12.16 -3.98 -0.92
N THR A 178 12.28 -3.01 -0.01
CA THR A 178 12.53 -1.59 -0.34
C THR A 178 13.99 -1.38 -0.73
N GLU A 179 14.94 -1.98 0.00
CA GLU A 179 16.37 -1.94 -0.36
C GLU A 179 16.59 -2.47 -1.77
N ARG A 180 16.06 -3.66 -2.08
CA ARG A 180 16.14 -4.25 -3.42
C ARG A 180 15.55 -3.35 -4.51
N ALA A 181 14.44 -2.66 -4.21
CA ALA A 181 13.83 -1.74 -5.16
C ALA A 181 14.68 -0.49 -5.40
N LEU A 182 15.28 0.07 -4.34
CA LEU A 182 16.21 1.19 -4.44
C LEU A 182 17.49 0.81 -5.21
N GLU A 183 18.01 -0.39 -5.01
CA GLU A 183 19.10 -0.95 -5.80
C GLU A 183 18.74 -1.08 -7.28
N ALA A 184 17.54 -1.55 -7.61
CA ALA A 184 17.07 -1.69 -8.99
C ALA A 184 17.06 -0.36 -9.77
N ILE A 185 16.96 0.77 -9.07
CA ILE A 185 17.04 2.11 -9.65
C ILE A 185 18.41 2.78 -9.44
N ASN A 186 19.44 2.01 -9.07
CA ASN A 186 20.82 2.45 -8.81
C ASN A 186 20.94 3.49 -7.69
N LYS A 187 20.13 3.35 -6.63
CA LYS A 187 20.16 4.24 -5.46
C LYS A 187 20.25 3.45 -4.14
N PRO A 188 21.28 2.61 -3.93
CA PRO A 188 21.41 1.84 -2.69
C PRO A 188 21.45 2.78 -1.47
N PHE A 189 20.63 2.49 -0.47
CA PHE A 189 20.39 3.37 0.70
C PHE A 189 21.67 3.70 1.47
N GLU A 190 22.54 2.72 1.66
CA GLU A 190 23.83 2.83 2.37
C GLU A 190 24.83 3.79 1.71
N LYS A 191 24.72 4.02 0.40
CA LYS A 191 25.60 4.93 -0.37
C LYS A 191 24.93 6.27 -0.66
N ALA A 192 23.67 6.41 -0.28
CA ALA A 192 22.88 7.60 -0.54
C ALA A 192 23.28 8.75 0.39
N SER A 193 23.12 9.99 -0.08
CA SER A 193 23.35 11.14 0.79
C SER A 193 22.31 11.18 1.92
N ARG A 194 22.58 11.94 2.99
CA ARG A 194 21.61 12.11 4.08
C ARG A 194 20.25 12.64 3.58
N LEU A 195 20.25 13.51 2.56
CA LEU A 195 19.00 14.05 1.99
C LEU A 195 18.26 12.96 1.20
N ASP A 196 18.97 12.16 0.42
CA ASP A 196 18.35 11.06 -0.31
C ASP A 196 17.75 10.03 0.67
N GLN A 197 18.48 9.68 1.72
CA GLN A 197 18.01 8.77 2.77
C GLN A 197 16.72 9.27 3.42
N GLN A 198 16.57 10.58 3.64
CA GLN A 198 15.34 11.16 4.19
C GLN A 198 14.12 10.85 3.32
N SER A 199 14.20 10.97 1.99
CA SER A 199 13.07 10.58 1.13
C SER A 199 12.93 9.05 1.02
N MET A 200 14.04 8.30 1.05
CA MET A 200 14.03 6.84 0.94
C MET A 200 13.34 6.16 2.12
N ILE A 201 13.43 6.66 3.35
CA ILE A 201 12.69 6.05 4.48
C ILE A 201 11.18 6.02 4.22
N CYS A 202 10.64 7.05 3.56
CA CYS A 202 9.22 7.11 3.23
C CYS A 202 8.86 6.02 2.21
N SER A 203 9.82 5.63 1.36
CA SER A 203 9.64 4.58 0.35
C SER A 203 9.54 3.16 0.93
N ASN A 204 9.73 2.95 2.24
CA ASN A 204 9.34 1.69 2.90
C ASN A 204 7.84 1.37 2.67
N CYS A 205 7.03 2.42 2.47
CA CYS A 205 5.57 2.31 2.41
C CYS A 205 4.93 3.08 1.24
N HIS A 206 5.40 4.30 0.95
CA HIS A 206 4.75 5.27 0.08
C HIS A 206 5.16 5.14 -1.39
N VAL A 207 4.80 3.99 -1.97
CA VAL A 207 5.18 3.56 -3.31
C VAL A 207 4.08 2.74 -3.97
N GLU A 208 4.17 2.58 -5.28
CA GLU A 208 3.48 1.51 -6.01
C GLU A 208 4.10 0.14 -5.71
N TYR A 209 3.25 -0.87 -5.55
CA TYR A 209 3.69 -2.24 -5.31
C TYR A 209 2.67 -3.26 -5.79
N TYR A 210 3.16 -4.48 -6.04
CA TYR A 210 2.33 -5.66 -6.26
C TYR A 210 2.78 -6.84 -5.41
N PHE A 211 2.00 -7.91 -5.44
CA PHE A 211 2.32 -9.15 -4.76
C PHE A 211 2.90 -10.19 -5.73
N SER A 212 4.17 -10.53 -5.52
CA SER A 212 4.95 -11.41 -6.38
C SER A 212 5.03 -12.84 -5.83
N GLY A 213 5.03 -13.81 -6.75
CA GLY A 213 5.25 -15.22 -6.45
C GLY A 213 4.15 -15.88 -5.61
N LYS A 214 4.39 -17.14 -5.22
CA LYS A 214 3.44 -17.96 -4.47
C LYS A 214 3.10 -17.36 -3.09
N ASN A 215 4.11 -16.80 -2.42
CA ASN A 215 3.97 -16.22 -1.09
C ASN A 215 3.43 -14.78 -1.12
N LYS A 216 3.12 -14.23 -2.30
CA LYS A 216 2.57 -12.88 -2.44
C LYS A 216 3.46 -11.81 -1.77
N ALA A 217 4.78 -11.96 -1.90
CA ALA A 217 5.75 -11.03 -1.33
C ALA A 217 5.62 -9.64 -1.96
N VAL A 218 5.82 -8.58 -1.17
CA VAL A 218 5.82 -7.20 -1.68
C VAL A 218 6.98 -7.04 -2.65
N LYS A 219 6.70 -6.53 -3.86
CA LYS A 219 7.71 -6.09 -4.81
C LYS A 219 7.29 -4.78 -5.46
N TYR A 220 8.23 -3.86 -5.61
CA TYR A 220 8.01 -2.61 -6.36
C TYR A 220 8.34 -2.87 -7.83
N PRO A 221 7.49 -2.46 -8.79
CA PRO A 221 7.68 -2.75 -10.22
C PRO A 221 8.73 -1.83 -10.89
N TRP A 222 9.89 -1.66 -10.24
CA TRP A 222 10.87 -0.64 -10.58
C TRP A 222 12.03 -1.14 -11.44
N ASP A 223 12.05 -2.43 -11.81
CA ASP A 223 13.13 -3.07 -12.57
C ASP A 223 13.43 -2.35 -13.91
N ASN A 224 12.41 -1.74 -14.53
CA ASN A 224 12.55 -0.95 -15.77
C ASN A 224 12.64 0.57 -15.51
N GLY A 225 12.57 0.99 -14.25
CA GLY A 225 12.44 2.34 -13.74
C GLY A 225 11.02 2.71 -13.30
N ILE A 226 10.87 3.94 -12.80
CA ILE A 226 9.74 4.36 -11.96
C ILE A 226 8.68 5.22 -12.65
N THR A 227 8.71 5.34 -13.98
CA THR A 227 7.63 6.08 -14.69
C THR A 227 6.47 5.14 -14.96
N VAL A 228 5.27 5.71 -15.12
CA VAL A 228 4.05 4.93 -15.40
C VAL A 228 4.20 4.02 -16.61
N GLU A 229 4.90 4.47 -17.66
CA GLU A 229 5.12 3.67 -18.89
C GLU A 229 6.11 2.54 -18.67
N LYS A 230 7.13 2.75 -17.83
CA LYS A 230 8.13 1.73 -17.51
C LYS A 230 7.55 0.62 -16.65
N MET A 231 6.70 0.99 -15.69
CA MET A 231 5.92 0.04 -14.88
C MET A 231 4.86 -0.68 -15.72
N GLU A 232 4.16 0.03 -16.62
CA GLU A 232 3.21 -0.60 -17.57
C GLU A 232 3.91 -1.68 -18.40
N ALA A 233 5.06 -1.34 -19.00
CA ALA A 233 5.86 -2.28 -19.77
C ALA A 233 6.41 -3.44 -18.91
N TYR A 234 6.81 -3.17 -17.67
CA TYR A 234 7.22 -4.22 -16.73
C TYR A 234 6.09 -5.22 -16.50
N TYR A 235 4.90 -4.75 -16.14
CA TYR A 235 3.75 -5.60 -15.85
C TYR A 235 3.26 -6.37 -17.09
N ASP A 236 3.27 -5.75 -18.27
CA ASP A 236 2.92 -6.42 -19.51
C ASP A 236 3.92 -7.52 -19.89
N ASN A 237 5.22 -7.28 -19.71
CA ASN A 237 6.26 -8.27 -20.03
C ASN A 237 6.18 -9.54 -19.17
N ILE A 238 5.70 -9.41 -17.93
CA ILE A 238 5.48 -10.56 -17.03
C ILE A 238 4.03 -11.08 -17.07
N GLU A 239 3.20 -10.54 -17.97
CA GLU A 239 1.77 -10.86 -18.12
C GLU A 239 0.99 -10.79 -16.79
N PHE A 240 1.39 -9.89 -15.89
CA PHE A 240 0.82 -9.80 -14.55
C PHE A 240 -0.54 -9.10 -14.57
N SER A 241 -1.45 -9.56 -13.72
CA SER A 241 -2.72 -8.87 -13.45
C SER A 241 -3.10 -9.03 -11.99
N ASP A 242 -3.51 -7.94 -11.36
CA ASP A 242 -4.00 -7.94 -9.99
C ASP A 242 -5.37 -8.63 -9.89
N TRP A 243 -6.25 -8.38 -10.86
CA TRP A 243 -7.56 -9.03 -10.96
C TRP A 243 -8.10 -9.02 -12.38
N LYS A 244 -9.10 -9.88 -12.61
CA LYS A 244 -9.94 -9.84 -13.81
C LYS A 244 -11.18 -8.99 -13.52
N HIS A 245 -11.35 -7.90 -14.23
CA HIS A 245 -12.46 -6.96 -14.01
C HIS A 245 -13.83 -7.65 -14.16
N GLN A 246 -14.74 -7.44 -13.21
CA GLN A 246 -16.02 -8.16 -13.16
C GLN A 246 -16.92 -7.89 -14.38
N LEU A 247 -16.96 -6.65 -14.88
CA LEU A 247 -17.80 -6.27 -16.02
C LEU A 247 -17.12 -6.61 -17.35
N SER A 248 -16.07 -5.86 -17.70
CA SER A 248 -15.34 -5.98 -18.97
C SER A 248 -14.51 -7.24 -19.15
N LYS A 249 -14.21 -8.00 -18.09
CA LYS A 249 -13.30 -9.15 -18.10
C LYS A 249 -11.84 -8.78 -18.41
N ALA A 250 -11.49 -7.49 -18.42
CA ALA A 250 -10.13 -7.02 -18.67
C ALA A 250 -9.15 -7.51 -17.57
N PRO A 251 -7.91 -7.90 -17.94
CA PRO A 251 -6.84 -8.21 -17.00
C PRO A 251 -6.25 -6.92 -16.43
N MET A 252 -6.63 -6.53 -15.21
CA MET A 252 -6.35 -5.19 -14.67
C MET A 252 -5.07 -5.12 -13.85
N LEU A 253 -4.52 -3.90 -13.80
CA LEU A 253 -3.49 -3.47 -12.85
C LEU A 253 -4.10 -2.50 -11.84
N LYS A 254 -3.70 -2.60 -10.57
CA LYS A 254 -4.03 -1.62 -9.53
C LYS A 254 -2.79 -0.76 -9.29
N ALA A 255 -2.98 0.56 -9.18
CA ALA A 255 -1.94 1.44 -8.65
C ALA A 255 -2.18 1.80 -7.18
N GLN A 256 -1.14 1.84 -6.38
CA GLN A 256 -1.18 2.13 -4.95
C GLN A 256 -0.22 3.28 -4.67
N HIS A 257 -0.76 4.40 -4.18
CA HIS A 257 -0.03 5.51 -3.56
C HIS A 257 1.45 5.70 -3.99
N PRO A 258 1.71 6.02 -5.29
CA PRO A 258 3.06 6.12 -5.83
C PRO A 258 3.72 7.46 -5.48
N GLU A 259 3.80 7.81 -4.20
CA GLU A 259 4.35 9.11 -3.76
C GLU A 259 5.83 9.23 -4.11
N TYR A 260 6.69 8.25 -3.82
CA TYR A 260 8.13 8.35 -4.12
C TYR A 260 8.39 8.49 -5.63
N GLU A 261 7.66 7.72 -6.44
CA GLU A 261 7.81 7.72 -7.89
C GLU A 261 7.31 9.02 -8.50
N THR A 262 6.20 9.56 -8.00
CA THR A 262 5.67 10.83 -8.52
C THR A 262 6.46 12.03 -7.99
N TRP A 263 6.83 12.08 -6.71
CA TRP A 263 7.69 13.10 -6.11
C TRP A 263 8.99 13.27 -6.89
N SER A 264 9.67 12.16 -7.19
CA SER A 264 10.97 12.19 -7.90
C SER A 264 10.86 12.72 -9.33
N GLN A 265 9.68 12.71 -9.93
CA GLN A 265 9.41 13.31 -11.25
C GLN A 265 8.99 14.79 -11.15
N GLY A 266 8.52 15.22 -9.99
CA GLY A 266 8.12 16.58 -9.66
C GLY A 266 9.28 17.55 -9.50
N ILE A 267 8.99 18.85 -9.52
CA ILE A 267 10.05 19.87 -9.44
C ILE A 267 10.78 19.86 -8.09
N HIS A 268 10.08 19.57 -7.00
CA HIS A 268 10.68 19.44 -5.66
C HIS A 268 11.66 18.26 -5.61
N GLY A 269 11.25 17.07 -6.03
CA GLY A 269 12.12 15.89 -6.06
C GLY A 269 13.29 16.03 -7.03
N LYS A 270 13.10 16.69 -8.19
CA LYS A 270 14.21 17.03 -9.11
C LYS A 270 15.27 17.95 -8.50
N ASN A 271 14.90 18.75 -7.50
CA ASN A 271 15.82 19.60 -6.73
C ASN A 271 16.20 19.00 -5.37
N ASN A 272 15.89 17.71 -5.15
CA ASN A 272 16.11 16.99 -3.90
C ASN A 272 15.53 17.68 -2.65
N VAL A 273 14.42 18.41 -2.80
CA VAL A 273 13.59 18.84 -1.67
C VAL A 273 12.87 17.58 -1.17
N THR A 274 13.22 17.14 0.02
CA THR A 274 12.90 15.82 0.55
C THR A 274 11.47 15.76 1.10
N CYS A 275 10.97 14.55 1.33
CA CYS A 275 9.72 14.34 2.05
C CYS A 275 9.76 15.03 3.44
N ILE A 276 10.93 15.00 4.09
CA ILE A 276 11.15 15.49 5.45
C ILE A 276 11.10 17.02 5.50
N ASP A 277 11.59 17.71 4.47
CA ASP A 277 11.58 19.19 4.43
C ASP A 277 10.16 19.77 4.52
N CYS A 278 9.16 19.03 4.03
CA CYS A 278 7.76 19.44 4.07
C CYS A 278 6.96 18.77 5.20
N HIS A 279 7.14 17.47 5.43
CA HIS A 279 6.27 16.70 6.34
C HIS A 279 6.85 16.50 7.73
N MET A 280 8.15 16.74 7.92
CA MET A 280 8.85 16.56 9.18
C MET A 280 9.85 17.71 9.42
N PRO A 281 9.38 18.97 9.47
CA PRO A 281 10.26 20.12 9.60
C PRO A 281 11.05 20.09 10.90
N LYS A 282 12.18 20.82 10.93
CA LYS A 282 12.88 21.10 12.19
C LYS A 282 12.10 22.16 12.96
N VAL A 283 11.77 21.87 14.21
CA VAL A 283 11.02 22.75 15.12
C VAL A 283 11.74 22.85 16.47
N GLN A 284 11.34 23.81 17.31
CA GLN A 284 11.89 23.97 18.67
C GLN A 284 10.84 23.60 19.71
N ASN A 285 11.26 22.90 20.77
CA ASN A 285 10.41 22.63 21.93
C ASN A 285 10.39 23.84 22.89
N ALA A 286 9.65 23.73 24.00
CA ALA A 286 9.50 24.80 24.99
C ALA A 286 10.84 25.23 25.63
N GLU A 287 11.83 24.35 25.67
CA GLU A 287 13.18 24.60 26.18
C GLU A 287 14.14 25.14 25.11
N GLY A 288 13.67 25.40 23.88
CA GLY A 288 14.47 25.92 22.77
C GLY A 288 15.35 24.88 22.06
N LYS A 289 15.20 23.58 22.39
CA LYS A 289 15.94 22.49 21.72
C LYS A 289 15.30 22.18 20.37
N VAL A 290 16.12 22.19 19.31
CA VAL A 290 15.70 21.81 17.96
C VAL A 290 15.53 20.29 17.86
N TYR A 291 14.42 19.85 17.29
CA TYR A 291 14.15 18.45 16.95
C TYR A 291 13.38 18.35 15.63
N THR A 292 13.22 17.14 15.09
CA THR A 292 12.39 16.88 13.92
C THR A 292 10.94 16.67 14.36
N ASP A 293 9.98 17.44 13.84
CA ASP A 293 8.56 17.20 14.10
C ASP A 293 8.15 15.85 13.49
N HIS A 294 7.65 14.92 14.32
CA HIS A 294 7.17 13.62 13.87
C HIS A 294 5.65 13.56 13.70
N LYS A 295 4.95 14.70 13.84
CA LYS A 295 3.51 14.81 13.50
C LYS A 295 3.34 14.87 11.99
N ILE A 296 3.67 13.78 11.30
CA ILE A 296 3.60 13.65 9.84
C ILE A 296 2.17 13.93 9.38
N GLY A 297 1.99 15.03 8.66
CA GLY A 297 0.67 15.57 8.32
C GLY A 297 0.73 16.57 7.18
N ASN A 298 -0.20 17.53 7.17
CA ASN A 298 -0.26 18.54 6.12
C ASN A 298 0.82 19.62 6.34
N PRO A 299 1.75 19.84 5.39
CA PRO A 299 2.82 20.84 5.55
C PRO A 299 2.32 22.26 5.81
N PHE A 300 1.13 22.62 5.32
CA PHE A 300 0.55 23.95 5.56
C PHE A 300 0.23 24.23 7.03
N ASP A 301 0.10 23.21 7.88
CA ASP A 301 -0.11 23.36 9.33
C ASP A 301 1.14 23.92 10.03
N ARG A 302 2.31 23.79 9.39
CA ARG A 302 3.63 24.28 9.81
C ARG A 302 4.26 25.13 8.71
N PHE A 303 3.48 26.03 8.10
CA PHE A 303 3.91 26.78 6.90
C PHE A 303 5.24 27.53 7.10
N ASN A 304 5.44 28.13 8.28
CA ASN A 304 6.62 28.93 8.58
C ASN A 304 7.89 28.05 8.67
N GLU A 305 7.75 26.82 9.16
CA GLU A 305 8.84 25.87 9.33
C GLU A 305 9.04 24.95 8.11
N THR A 306 8.17 25.05 7.11
CA THR A 306 8.19 24.24 5.88
C THR A 306 8.39 25.13 4.65
N CYS A 307 7.31 25.58 4.01
CA CYS A 307 7.32 26.32 2.76
C CYS A 307 8.12 27.62 2.86
N ALA A 308 7.97 28.38 3.96
CA ALA A 308 8.58 29.69 4.13
C ALA A 308 10.12 29.65 4.24
N ASN A 309 10.73 28.48 4.46
CA ASN A 309 12.19 28.33 4.42
C ASN A 309 12.77 28.55 3.02
N CYS A 310 11.96 28.35 1.97
CA CYS A 310 12.39 28.44 0.57
C CYS A 310 11.58 29.46 -0.24
N HIS A 311 10.38 29.80 0.21
CA HIS A 311 9.43 30.63 -0.54
C HIS A 311 9.16 31.96 0.16
N THR A 312 9.10 33.03 -0.63
CA THR A 312 8.78 34.39 -0.15
C THR A 312 7.29 34.73 -0.26
N GLN A 313 6.50 33.87 -0.93
CA GLN A 313 5.07 34.03 -1.09
C GLN A 313 4.33 33.82 0.24
N SER A 314 3.15 34.44 0.38
CA SER A 314 2.31 34.21 1.56
C SER A 314 1.73 32.79 1.60
N LYS A 315 1.37 32.34 2.81
CA LYS A 315 0.66 31.06 3.02
C LYS A 315 -0.55 30.93 2.11
N GLN A 316 -1.39 31.96 2.06
CA GLN A 316 -2.60 31.96 1.24
C GLN A 316 -2.27 31.81 -0.25
N ALA A 317 -1.30 32.55 -0.78
CA ALA A 317 -0.95 32.48 -2.20
C ALA A 317 -0.47 31.07 -2.60
N LEU A 318 0.31 30.40 -1.75
CA LEU A 318 0.73 29.03 -2.01
C LEU A 318 -0.41 28.01 -1.84
N GLN A 319 -1.32 28.23 -0.87
CA GLN A 319 -2.53 27.41 -0.75
C GLN A 319 -3.42 27.51 -1.99
N ASP A 320 -3.59 28.71 -2.55
CA ASP A 320 -4.39 28.94 -3.76
C ASP A 320 -3.78 28.25 -4.99
N VAL A 321 -2.45 28.28 -5.13
CA VAL A 321 -1.75 27.53 -6.18
C VAL A 321 -1.95 26.02 -6.02
N VAL A 322 -1.82 25.48 -4.81
CA VAL A 322 -2.04 24.04 -4.57
C VAL A 322 -3.51 23.66 -4.80
N ALA A 323 -4.46 24.51 -4.42
CA ALA A 323 -5.88 24.30 -4.64
C ALA A 323 -6.25 24.30 -6.12
N SER A 324 -5.71 25.25 -6.91
CA SER A 324 -5.96 25.29 -8.36
C SER A 324 -5.43 24.06 -9.09
N ARG A 325 -4.24 23.57 -8.73
CA ARG A 325 -3.67 22.32 -9.27
C ARG A 325 -4.51 21.11 -8.87
N LYS A 326 -5.00 21.08 -7.61
CA LYS A 326 -5.90 20.02 -7.14
C LYS A 326 -7.19 19.97 -7.96
N GLU A 327 -7.76 21.13 -8.26
CA GLU A 327 -8.97 21.20 -9.08
C GLU A 327 -8.71 20.78 -10.52
N ALA A 328 -7.61 21.23 -11.15
CA ALA A 328 -7.25 20.82 -12.50
C ALA A 328 -7.07 19.29 -12.62
N VAL A 329 -6.36 18.67 -11.67
CA VAL A 329 -6.19 17.21 -11.62
C VAL A 329 -7.54 16.52 -11.39
N ARG A 330 -8.38 17.03 -10.49
CA ARG A 330 -9.71 16.48 -10.20
C ARG A 330 -10.62 16.54 -11.42
N GLU A 331 -10.62 17.63 -12.17
CA GLU A 331 -11.44 17.79 -13.37
C GLU A 331 -11.09 16.73 -14.41
N LEU A 332 -9.79 16.56 -14.69
CA LEU A 332 -9.32 15.61 -15.68
C LEU A 332 -9.49 14.16 -15.20
N LYS A 333 -9.32 13.91 -13.89
CA LYS A 333 -9.65 12.62 -13.24
C LYS A 333 -11.10 12.23 -13.53
N LYS A 334 -12.08 13.09 -13.26
CA LYS A 334 -13.50 12.80 -13.49
C LYS A 334 -13.82 12.51 -14.95
N LYS A 335 -13.16 13.22 -15.87
CA LYS A 335 -13.31 12.97 -17.32
C LYS A 335 -12.79 11.57 -17.69
N ALA A 336 -11.61 11.18 -17.20
CA ALA A 336 -11.06 9.84 -17.41
C ALA A 336 -11.93 8.73 -16.80
N GLU A 337 -12.40 8.91 -15.56
CA GLU A 337 -13.30 7.96 -14.88
C GLU A 337 -14.56 7.71 -15.69
N ARG A 338 -15.22 8.78 -16.16
CA ARG A 338 -16.42 8.66 -16.98
C ARG A 338 -16.16 7.83 -18.24
N GLN A 339 -15.06 8.08 -18.96
CA GLN A 339 -14.74 7.30 -20.15
C GLN A 339 -14.49 5.82 -19.82
N LEU A 340 -13.79 5.53 -18.72
CA LEU A 340 -13.51 4.16 -18.28
C LEU A 340 -14.78 3.42 -17.81
N VAL A 341 -15.68 4.10 -17.09
CA VAL A 341 -16.99 3.54 -16.71
C VAL A 341 -17.76 3.11 -17.95
N HIS A 342 -17.90 3.99 -18.94
CA HIS A 342 -18.55 3.63 -20.21
C HIS A 342 -17.83 2.48 -20.91
N ALA A 343 -16.49 2.51 -21.03
CA ALA A 343 -15.73 1.45 -21.67
C ALA A 343 -15.95 0.07 -21.01
N HIS A 344 -16.08 0.02 -19.67
CA HIS A 344 -16.35 -1.23 -18.97
C HIS A 344 -17.77 -1.78 -19.20
N PHE A 345 -18.78 -0.93 -19.25
CA PHE A 345 -20.15 -1.34 -19.56
C PHE A 345 -20.34 -1.69 -21.03
N GLU A 346 -19.72 -0.94 -21.95
CA GLU A 346 -19.67 -1.26 -23.38
C GLU A 346 -19.00 -2.61 -23.63
N ALA A 347 -17.88 -2.90 -22.94
CA ALA A 347 -17.23 -4.20 -23.00
C ALA A 347 -18.12 -5.32 -22.46
N LYS A 348 -18.86 -5.08 -21.37
CA LYS A 348 -19.85 -6.03 -20.87
C LYS A 348 -20.94 -6.31 -21.92
N ALA A 349 -21.47 -5.26 -22.57
CA ALA A 349 -22.48 -5.42 -23.61
C ALA A 349 -21.95 -6.20 -24.82
N ALA A 350 -20.68 -5.99 -25.21
CA ALA A 350 -20.05 -6.75 -26.27
C ALA A 350 -19.95 -8.25 -25.93
N TRP A 351 -19.59 -8.58 -24.68
CA TRP A 351 -19.60 -9.96 -24.19
C TRP A 351 -21.00 -10.57 -24.21
N ASP A 352 -22.01 -9.85 -23.70
CA ASP A 352 -23.39 -10.31 -23.68
C ASP A 352 -23.94 -10.54 -25.10
N ALA A 353 -23.43 -9.80 -26.10
CA ALA A 353 -23.74 -9.94 -27.51
C ALA A 353 -22.89 -11.01 -28.25
N GLY A 354 -22.11 -11.81 -27.52
CA GLY A 354 -21.34 -12.93 -28.08
C GLY A 354 -20.04 -12.54 -28.76
N ALA A 355 -19.35 -11.49 -28.30
CA ALA A 355 -17.98 -11.22 -28.72
C ALA A 355 -17.02 -12.36 -28.32
N THR A 356 -16.00 -12.63 -29.15
CA THR A 356 -14.97 -13.64 -28.85
C THR A 356 -13.79 -13.05 -28.07
N GLU A 357 -12.94 -13.92 -27.51
CA GLU A 357 -11.71 -13.47 -26.84
C GLU A 357 -10.76 -12.74 -27.77
N GLU A 358 -10.65 -13.18 -29.03
CA GLU A 358 -9.82 -12.55 -30.05
C GLU A 358 -10.31 -11.15 -30.41
N GLU A 359 -11.64 -10.97 -30.55
CA GLU A 359 -12.25 -9.67 -30.81
C GLU A 359 -12.03 -8.69 -29.64
N MET A 360 -12.12 -9.20 -28.41
CA MET A 360 -12.01 -8.39 -27.20
C MET A 360 -10.57 -8.08 -26.79
N LYS A 361 -9.60 -8.95 -27.07
CA LYS A 361 -8.19 -8.78 -26.65
C LYS A 361 -7.62 -7.36 -26.86
N PRO A 362 -7.69 -6.74 -28.05
CA PRO A 362 -7.17 -5.37 -28.24
C PRO A 362 -7.94 -4.31 -27.45
N ILE A 363 -9.24 -4.50 -27.23
CA ILE A 363 -10.07 -3.59 -26.41
C ILE A 363 -9.67 -3.70 -24.94
N LEU A 364 -9.52 -4.92 -24.43
CA LEU A 364 -9.16 -5.16 -23.03
C LEU A 364 -7.76 -4.62 -22.72
N GLN A 365 -6.82 -4.68 -23.67
CA GLN A 365 -5.50 -4.07 -23.52
C GLN A 365 -5.59 -2.55 -23.39
N ASP A 366 -6.39 -1.89 -24.23
CA ASP A 366 -6.60 -0.44 -24.12
C ASP A 366 -7.27 -0.05 -22.80
N ILE A 367 -8.27 -0.83 -22.33
CA ILE A 367 -8.91 -0.63 -21.03
C ILE A 367 -7.90 -0.78 -19.89
N ARG A 368 -7.09 -1.85 -19.92
CA ARG A 368 -6.03 -2.10 -18.93
C ARG A 368 -5.06 -0.93 -18.84
N HIS A 369 -4.51 -0.48 -19.97
CA HIS A 369 -3.58 0.65 -20.02
C HIS A 369 -4.23 1.98 -19.62
N ALA A 370 -5.45 2.24 -20.10
CA ALA A 370 -6.19 3.44 -19.75
C ALA A 370 -6.38 3.54 -18.23
N GLN A 371 -6.83 2.44 -17.61
CA GLN A 371 -7.08 2.43 -16.17
C GLN A 371 -5.79 2.42 -15.36
N TRP A 372 -4.75 1.68 -15.76
CA TRP A 372 -3.44 1.72 -15.11
C TRP A 372 -2.92 3.16 -15.00
N ARG A 373 -2.96 3.89 -16.11
CA ARG A 373 -2.50 5.28 -16.17
C ARG A 373 -3.38 6.21 -15.34
N TRP A 374 -4.71 6.05 -15.41
CA TRP A 374 -5.63 6.80 -14.56
C TRP A 374 -5.34 6.58 -13.08
N ASP A 375 -5.23 5.32 -12.65
CA ASP A 375 -5.05 4.94 -11.26
C ASP A 375 -3.70 5.45 -10.75
N TYR A 376 -2.60 5.23 -11.49
CA TYR A 376 -1.27 5.74 -11.15
C TYR A 376 -1.27 7.27 -10.95
N ALA A 377 -1.98 8.00 -11.82
CA ALA A 377 -2.01 9.46 -11.78
C ALA A 377 -2.76 10.04 -10.56
N ILE A 378 -3.60 9.25 -9.87
CA ILE A 378 -4.50 9.74 -8.82
C ILE A 378 -4.43 8.95 -7.51
N ALA A 379 -3.78 7.78 -7.51
CA ALA A 379 -3.64 6.92 -6.34
C ALA A 379 -2.79 7.59 -5.25
N SER A 380 -1.89 8.50 -5.64
CA SER A 380 -1.25 9.41 -4.70
C SER A 380 -2.14 10.62 -4.45
N HIS A 381 -2.63 10.77 -3.22
CA HIS A 381 -3.46 11.91 -2.84
C HIS A 381 -2.70 13.25 -2.90
N GLY A 382 -1.37 13.22 -2.82
CA GLY A 382 -0.49 14.39 -2.88
C GLY A 382 -0.06 14.79 -4.29
N ILE A 383 -0.48 14.07 -5.35
CA ILE A 383 0.02 14.27 -6.73
C ILE A 383 -0.09 15.73 -7.22
N HIS A 384 -1.15 16.42 -6.84
CA HIS A 384 -1.40 17.81 -7.24
C HIS A 384 -0.42 18.82 -6.61
N MET A 385 0.29 18.41 -5.56
CA MET A 385 1.40 19.15 -4.94
C MET A 385 2.75 18.62 -5.44
N HIS A 386 2.95 17.30 -5.39
CA HIS A 386 4.25 16.69 -5.66
C HIS A 386 4.66 16.79 -7.12
N ALA A 387 3.76 16.42 -8.04
CA ALA A 387 4.03 16.39 -9.47
C ALA A 387 2.75 16.61 -10.31
N PRO A 388 2.11 17.79 -10.19
CA PRO A 388 0.85 18.11 -10.86
C PRO A 388 0.91 17.93 -12.38
N GLU A 389 2.01 18.35 -13.03
CA GLU A 389 2.19 18.20 -14.48
C GLU A 389 2.29 16.73 -14.90
N VAL A 390 2.88 15.87 -14.04
CA VAL A 390 2.94 14.42 -14.28
C VAL A 390 1.54 13.84 -14.17
N GLY A 391 0.79 14.16 -13.10
CA GLY A 391 -0.60 13.71 -12.95
C GLY A 391 -1.47 14.10 -14.15
N LEU A 392 -1.41 15.37 -14.59
CA LEU A 392 -2.16 15.86 -15.75
C LEU A 392 -1.74 15.17 -17.05
N LYS A 393 -0.42 15.03 -17.30
CA LYS A 393 0.10 14.34 -18.49
C LYS A 393 -0.40 12.90 -18.54
N VAL A 394 -0.26 12.16 -17.44
CA VAL A 394 -0.62 10.74 -17.39
C VAL A 394 -2.14 10.56 -17.58
N LEU A 395 -2.97 11.40 -16.95
CA LEU A 395 -4.42 11.42 -17.19
C LEU A 395 -4.76 11.71 -18.66
N GLY A 396 -4.04 12.60 -19.33
CA GLY A 396 -4.19 12.83 -20.77
C GLY A 396 -3.94 11.56 -21.59
N THR A 397 -2.91 10.78 -21.23
CA THR A 397 -2.63 9.51 -21.91
C THR A 397 -3.61 8.38 -21.54
N SER A 398 -4.22 8.45 -20.36
CA SER A 398 -5.33 7.56 -19.99
C SER A 398 -6.54 7.79 -20.90
N LEU A 399 -6.90 9.06 -21.11
CA LEU A 399 -8.00 9.45 -22.01
C LEU A 399 -7.77 9.00 -23.46
N ASP A 400 -6.54 9.09 -23.96
CA ASP A 400 -6.18 8.56 -25.30
C ASP A 400 -6.46 7.06 -25.41
N LYS A 401 -6.03 6.28 -24.42
CA LYS A 401 -6.32 4.84 -24.37
C LYS A 401 -7.80 4.54 -24.18
N SER A 402 -8.52 5.31 -23.38
CA SER A 402 -9.98 5.19 -23.26
C SER A 402 -10.69 5.46 -24.59
N ALA A 403 -10.27 6.48 -25.35
CA ALA A 403 -10.82 6.79 -26.66
C ALA A 403 -10.59 5.63 -27.65
N ASN A 404 -9.38 5.05 -27.64
CA ASN A 404 -9.05 3.86 -28.42
C ASN A 404 -9.95 2.67 -28.08
N ALA A 405 -10.15 2.37 -26.78
CA ALA A 405 -11.02 1.29 -26.33
C ALA A 405 -12.46 1.49 -26.79
N ARG A 406 -13.06 2.65 -26.49
CA ARG A 406 -14.48 2.93 -26.79
C ARG A 406 -14.76 2.98 -28.29
N THR A 407 -13.82 3.49 -29.10
CA THR A 407 -13.97 3.47 -30.56
C THR A 407 -13.93 2.05 -31.11
N LYS A 408 -13.05 1.18 -30.58
CA LYS A 408 -13.03 -0.24 -30.95
C LYS A 408 -14.32 -0.95 -30.51
N LEU A 409 -14.81 -0.67 -29.30
CA LEU A 409 -16.05 -1.20 -28.76
C LEU A 409 -17.26 -0.81 -29.61
N ALA A 410 -17.40 0.45 -29.99
CA ALA A 410 -18.49 0.91 -30.84
C ALA A 410 -18.55 0.15 -32.17
N ARG A 411 -17.39 -0.09 -32.81
CA ARG A 411 -17.32 -0.89 -34.05
C ARG A 411 -17.65 -2.36 -33.81
N LEU A 412 -17.16 -2.94 -32.72
CA LEU A 412 -17.45 -4.32 -32.37
C LEU A 412 -18.94 -4.50 -32.08
N LEU A 413 -19.54 -3.65 -31.25
CA LEU A 413 -20.97 -3.63 -30.95
C LEU A 413 -21.82 -3.49 -32.23
N ALA A 414 -21.42 -2.61 -33.15
CA ALA A 414 -22.11 -2.46 -34.43
C ALA A 414 -22.08 -3.75 -35.27
N SER A 415 -20.96 -4.50 -35.26
CA SER A 415 -20.87 -5.83 -35.90
C SER A 415 -21.79 -6.87 -35.26
N LYS A 416 -22.19 -6.66 -34.00
CA LYS A 416 -23.16 -7.48 -33.27
C LYS A 416 -24.59 -6.89 -33.33
N GLY A 417 -24.84 -5.91 -34.19
CA GLY A 417 -26.16 -5.31 -34.39
C GLY A 417 -26.55 -4.22 -33.39
N ILE A 418 -25.62 -3.75 -32.55
CA ILE A 418 -25.86 -2.71 -31.53
C ILE A 418 -25.23 -1.38 -32.00
N THR A 419 -26.07 -0.40 -32.32
CA THR A 419 -25.64 0.91 -32.85
C THR A 419 -26.07 2.11 -31.98
N HIS A 420 -26.75 1.85 -30.86
CA HIS A 420 -27.13 2.86 -29.88
C HIS A 420 -26.10 2.96 -28.75
N GLU A 421 -26.16 4.03 -27.96
CA GLU A 421 -25.36 4.17 -26.75
C GLU A 421 -25.73 3.11 -25.71
N ILE A 422 -24.73 2.50 -25.05
CA ILE A 422 -24.96 1.54 -23.98
C ILE A 422 -25.37 2.30 -22.71
N GLU A 423 -26.61 2.07 -22.28
CA GLU A 423 -27.15 2.69 -21.06
C GLU A 423 -26.39 2.21 -19.81
N LEU A 424 -26.13 3.17 -18.91
CA LEU A 424 -25.53 2.89 -17.61
C LEU A 424 -26.63 2.74 -16.56
N PRO A 425 -26.46 1.85 -15.56
CA PRO A 425 -27.31 1.87 -14.38
C PRO A 425 -27.12 3.18 -13.58
N ASP A 426 -27.95 3.41 -12.56
CA ASP A 426 -27.73 4.50 -11.62
C ASP A 426 -26.43 4.26 -10.82
N LEU A 427 -25.46 5.17 -10.99
CA LEU A 427 -24.15 5.17 -10.33
C LEU A 427 -23.94 6.43 -9.48
N SER A 428 -25.01 7.20 -9.21
CA SER A 428 -24.93 8.51 -8.56
C SER A 428 -24.39 8.48 -7.12
N THR A 429 -24.43 7.32 -6.46
CA THR A 429 -23.93 7.11 -5.11
C THR A 429 -23.11 5.84 -5.01
N LYS A 430 -22.24 5.75 -4.00
CA LYS A 430 -21.49 4.54 -3.69
C LYS A 430 -22.41 3.31 -3.55
N ALA A 431 -23.51 3.46 -2.81
CA ALA A 431 -24.46 2.38 -2.57
C ALA A 431 -25.10 1.89 -3.89
N ASN A 432 -25.47 2.81 -4.79
CA ASN A 432 -26.02 2.46 -6.09
C ASN A 432 -24.99 1.73 -6.97
N ALA A 433 -23.74 2.21 -7.00
CA ALA A 433 -22.67 1.56 -7.74
C ALA A 433 -22.34 0.15 -7.19
N GLN A 434 -22.30 -0.03 -5.86
CA GLN A 434 -22.07 -1.33 -5.23
C GLN A 434 -23.22 -2.30 -5.50
N LYS A 435 -24.46 -1.80 -5.46
CA LYS A 435 -25.66 -2.56 -5.84
C LYS A 435 -25.63 -2.98 -7.31
N ALA A 436 -25.17 -2.10 -8.21
CA ALA A 436 -25.03 -2.41 -9.64
C ALA A 436 -24.02 -3.55 -9.90
N LEU A 437 -23.07 -3.77 -8.99
CA LEU A 437 -22.13 -4.90 -9.03
C LEU A 437 -22.63 -6.15 -8.28
N GLY A 438 -23.82 -6.12 -7.69
CA GLY A 438 -24.41 -7.24 -6.95
C GLY A 438 -23.80 -7.46 -5.56
N MET A 439 -23.25 -6.42 -4.93
CA MET A 439 -22.59 -6.54 -3.63
C MET A 439 -23.61 -6.49 -2.48
N ASP A 440 -23.60 -7.49 -1.60
CA ASP A 440 -24.37 -7.49 -0.35
C ASP A 440 -23.61 -6.73 0.75
N MET A 441 -23.70 -5.41 0.71
CA MET A 441 -22.96 -4.55 1.63
C MET A 441 -23.40 -4.70 3.08
N GLN A 442 -24.70 -4.94 3.33
CA GLN A 442 -25.22 -5.15 4.67
C GLN A 442 -24.60 -6.39 5.31
N LYS A 443 -24.48 -7.48 4.55
CA LYS A 443 -23.79 -8.70 5.02
C LYS A 443 -22.31 -8.44 5.28
N LEU A 444 -21.60 -7.83 4.33
CA LEU A 444 -20.16 -7.55 4.46
C LEU A 444 -19.85 -6.68 5.69
N GLU A 445 -20.66 -5.65 5.93
CA GLU A 445 -20.52 -4.76 7.08
C GLU A 445 -20.85 -5.49 8.39
N SER A 446 -21.91 -6.29 8.42
CA SER A 446 -22.29 -7.09 9.60
C SER A 446 -21.21 -8.10 9.99
N GLU A 447 -20.67 -8.84 9.01
CA GLU A 447 -19.57 -9.78 9.23
C GLU A 447 -18.32 -9.06 9.75
N LYS A 448 -17.99 -7.89 9.19
CA LYS A 448 -16.86 -7.09 9.64
C LYS A 448 -17.03 -6.60 11.07
N GLN A 449 -18.22 -6.12 11.43
CA GLN A 449 -18.52 -5.69 12.79
C GLN A 449 -18.42 -6.84 13.79
N ASN A 450 -18.86 -8.04 13.41
CA ASN A 450 -18.68 -9.22 14.25
C ASN A 450 -17.20 -9.55 14.45
N PHE A 451 -16.39 -9.53 13.38
CA PHE A 451 -14.95 -9.73 13.45
C PHE A 451 -14.26 -8.73 14.40
N LEU A 452 -14.60 -7.43 14.28
CA LEU A 452 -14.01 -6.37 15.11
C LEU A 452 -14.35 -6.51 16.60
N LYS A 453 -15.57 -6.97 16.92
CA LYS A 453 -16.03 -7.16 18.31
C LYS A 453 -15.56 -8.47 18.94
N THR A 454 -15.00 -9.39 18.15
CA THR A 454 -14.59 -10.72 18.61
C THR A 454 -13.11 -10.96 18.32
N ARG A 455 -12.78 -11.42 17.10
CA ARG A 455 -11.44 -11.84 16.72
C ARG A 455 -10.38 -10.75 16.88
N ALA A 456 -10.70 -9.50 16.54
CA ALA A 456 -9.75 -8.40 16.71
C ALA A 456 -9.45 -8.09 18.20
N VAL A 457 -10.44 -8.25 19.08
CA VAL A 457 -10.25 -8.11 20.54
C VAL A 457 -9.36 -9.24 21.06
N GLU A 458 -9.63 -10.48 20.65
CA GLU A 458 -8.81 -11.66 21.00
C GLU A 458 -7.35 -11.48 20.58
N TRP A 459 -7.11 -10.91 19.38
CA TRP A 459 -5.76 -10.59 18.92
C TRP A 459 -5.01 -9.66 19.87
N ASP A 460 -5.66 -8.60 20.33
CA ASP A 460 -5.03 -7.64 21.25
C ASP A 460 -4.81 -8.24 22.64
N GLU A 461 -5.73 -9.07 23.13
CA GLU A 461 -5.57 -9.80 24.39
C GLU A 461 -4.37 -10.76 24.34
N ASN A 462 -4.25 -11.54 23.27
CA ASN A 462 -3.13 -12.45 23.05
C ASN A 462 -1.81 -11.69 22.91
N ALA A 463 -1.79 -10.58 22.16
CA ALA A 463 -0.62 -9.75 22.00
C ALA A 463 -0.14 -9.14 23.33
N LYS A 464 -1.06 -8.71 24.20
CA LYS A 464 -0.73 -8.22 25.56
C LYS A 464 -0.18 -9.35 26.44
N LYS A 465 -0.82 -10.52 26.42
CA LYS A 465 -0.38 -11.70 27.18
C LYS A 465 1.05 -12.11 26.81
N GLU A 466 1.41 -11.97 25.53
CA GLU A 466 2.74 -12.29 25.01
C GLU A 466 3.70 -11.09 25.05
N GLY A 467 3.31 -9.96 25.66
CA GLY A 467 4.16 -8.80 25.89
C GLY A 467 4.51 -7.97 24.63
N ARG A 468 3.83 -8.24 23.50
CA ARG A 468 4.02 -7.53 22.22
C ARG A 468 3.30 -6.20 22.16
N LEU A 469 2.19 -6.08 22.89
CA LEU A 469 1.42 -4.86 23.03
C LEU A 469 1.42 -4.46 24.49
N LEU A 470 1.78 -3.21 24.78
CA LEU A 470 1.76 -2.71 26.16
C LEU A 470 0.33 -2.45 26.61
N SER A 471 0.03 -2.82 27.86
CA SER A 471 -1.21 -2.39 28.52
C SER A 471 -1.15 -0.88 28.70
N LYS A 472 -2.14 -0.18 28.14
CA LYS A 472 -2.32 1.27 28.34
C LYS A 472 -2.62 1.61 29.78
#